data_AF-A0A1W9V5K4-F1
#
_entry.id   AF-A0A1W9V5K4-F1
#
_cell.length_a   1.000
_cell.length_b   1.000
_cell.length_c   1.000
_cell.angle_alpha   90.00
_cell.angle_beta   90.00
_cell.angle_gamma   90.00
#
_symmetry.space_group_name_H-M   'P 1'
#
loop_
_entity.id
_entity.type
_entity.pdbx_description
1 polymer ?
#
loop_
_entity_poly.entity_id
_entity_poly.type
_entity_poly.pdbx_seq_one_letter_code
_entity_poly.pdbx_strand_id
1 'polypeptide(L)'
;MRKIWIKTIPVLLGALLLSGCFSMPAGGNFSLSAIAGDKIASAIGMDDMALQMEAMEFYALYASYGFYGAYNYESGFPEGEGCRWQYISEDKENTTNNSEYERVFLKDMGDGSGWWRISVFDEENDAEYEYLLSSESDFLAIRFRDDESGEIVEIIPEQYEESEMDEARAEEAKDNSEMDEEDMAIYDSLEYSQYSMGSEKITVGAGEFTAEHMVSEYKDSSDPENPMNIRSDWWIVESVPGGVVKYVWTNIEEDSSLSSELSELLSGQKSRLDSY
;
A
#
# COMPACT_ATOMS: atom_id res chain seq x y z
N MET A 1 -39.60 2.83 -44.12
CA MET A 1 -38.41 2.23 -43.45
C MET A 1 -37.65 3.36 -42.78
N ARG A 2 -37.56 3.31 -41.45
CA ARG A 2 -37.05 4.39 -40.58
C ARG A 2 -35.52 4.44 -40.63
N LYS A 3 -34.95 5.62 -40.89
CA LYS A 3 -33.53 5.93 -40.64
C LYS A 3 -33.39 6.34 -39.18
N ILE A 4 -32.62 5.57 -38.41
CA ILE A 4 -32.29 5.88 -37.01
C ILE A 4 -31.08 6.82 -37.01
N TRP A 5 -31.24 7.94 -36.32
CA TRP A 5 -30.20 8.90 -35.99
C TRP A 5 -29.34 8.30 -34.86
N ILE A 6 -28.02 8.23 -35.06
CA ILE A 6 -27.08 7.95 -33.97
C ILE A 6 -26.69 9.29 -33.36
N LYS A 7 -26.99 9.44 -32.07
CA LYS A 7 -26.66 10.60 -31.24
C LYS A 7 -25.16 10.61 -30.94
N THR A 8 -24.56 11.77 -31.07
CA THR A 8 -23.28 12.16 -30.47
C THR A 8 -23.36 11.99 -28.94
N ILE A 9 -22.39 11.29 -28.36
CA ILE A 9 -22.10 11.29 -26.92
C ILE A 9 -20.89 12.21 -26.71
N PRO A 10 -20.97 13.20 -25.80
CA PRO A 10 -19.84 14.07 -25.49
C PRO A 10 -18.78 13.31 -24.68
N VAL A 11 -17.53 13.37 -25.17
CA VAL A 11 -16.33 13.06 -24.39
C VAL A 11 -16.21 14.16 -23.32
N LEU A 12 -16.39 13.77 -22.07
CA LEU A 12 -16.19 14.62 -20.92
C LEU A 12 -15.78 13.73 -19.75
N LEU A 13 -14.49 13.41 -19.67
CA LEU A 13 -13.88 13.05 -18.39
C LEU A 13 -12.79 14.09 -18.13
N GLY A 14 -13.12 15.02 -17.24
CA GLY A 14 -12.23 16.05 -16.78
C GLY A 14 -11.22 15.45 -15.82
N ALA A 15 -9.95 15.65 -16.15
CA ALA A 15 -8.89 15.70 -15.16
C ALA A 15 -9.20 16.84 -14.18
N LEU A 16 -9.70 16.48 -13.00
CA LEU A 16 -9.71 17.37 -11.85
C LEU A 16 -8.48 17.03 -11.02
N LEU A 17 -7.42 17.80 -11.29
CA LEU A 17 -6.22 17.90 -10.50
C LEU A 17 -6.59 18.48 -9.13
N LEU A 18 -6.69 17.62 -8.12
CA LEU A 18 -6.36 18.04 -6.75
C LEU A 18 -4.84 18.04 -6.65
N SER A 19 -4.24 19.17 -7.03
CA SER A 19 -2.84 19.48 -6.79
C SER A 19 -2.63 19.80 -5.31
N GLY A 20 -2.82 18.80 -4.45
CA GLY A 20 -2.26 18.75 -3.11
C GLY A 20 -0.88 18.10 -3.20
N CYS A 21 0.09 18.68 -2.50
CA CYS A 21 1.47 18.20 -2.47
C CYS A 21 1.55 16.84 -1.75
N PHE A 22 1.24 15.75 -2.43
CA PHE A 22 1.69 14.41 -2.05
C PHE A 22 2.39 13.80 -3.25
N SER A 23 3.70 14.02 -3.30
CA SER A 23 4.57 13.33 -4.23
C SER A 23 4.85 11.94 -3.63
N MET A 24 3.99 10.96 -3.89
CA MET A 24 4.42 9.57 -3.66
C MET A 24 5.68 9.30 -4.49
N PRO A 25 6.61 8.45 -4.01
CA PRO A 25 7.81 8.10 -4.78
C PRO A 25 7.41 7.67 -6.19
N ALA A 26 7.96 8.38 -7.18
CA ALA A 26 7.63 8.22 -8.58
C ALA A 26 7.86 6.76 -9.02
N GLY A 27 6.80 6.08 -9.44
CA GLY A 27 6.90 4.66 -9.85
C GLY A 27 5.57 3.94 -10.05
N GLY A 28 4.44 4.53 -9.67
CA GLY A 28 3.14 3.97 -10.04
C GLY A 28 2.09 5.06 -10.13
N ASN A 29 1.24 4.99 -11.16
CA ASN A 29 -0.07 5.65 -11.14
C ASN A 29 -0.98 4.90 -10.16
N PHE A 30 -0.60 4.87 -8.87
CA PHE A 30 -1.51 4.42 -7.83
C PHE A 30 -2.54 5.52 -7.66
N SER A 31 -3.68 5.33 -8.33
CA SER A 31 -4.80 6.24 -8.22
C SER A 31 -5.37 6.11 -6.82
N LEU A 32 -4.91 6.95 -5.88
CA LEU A 32 -5.54 7.08 -4.56
C LEU A 32 -7.05 7.36 -4.72
N SER A 33 -7.47 7.97 -5.83
CA SER A 33 -8.88 8.15 -6.15
C SER A 33 -9.64 6.84 -6.42
N ALA A 34 -8.99 5.76 -6.84
CA ALA A 34 -9.64 4.46 -7.10
C ALA A 34 -9.90 3.65 -5.81
N ILE A 35 -9.07 3.83 -4.77
CA ILE A 35 -9.21 3.11 -3.48
C ILE A 35 -9.82 4.01 -2.38
N ALA A 36 -9.54 5.32 -2.41
CA ALA A 36 -9.87 6.26 -1.34
C ALA A 36 -10.69 7.48 -1.81
N GLY A 37 -10.90 7.69 -3.12
CA GLY A 37 -11.37 8.96 -3.67
C GLY A 37 -12.83 9.33 -3.39
N ASP A 38 -13.73 8.35 -3.37
CA ASP A 38 -15.18 8.62 -3.31
C ASP A 38 -15.81 8.34 -1.94
N LYS A 39 -15.17 7.53 -1.10
CA LYS A 39 -15.69 7.13 0.22
C LYS A 39 -15.46 8.16 1.33
N ILE A 40 -14.44 9.00 1.15
CA ILE A 40 -13.92 9.81 2.24
C ILE A 40 -14.36 11.29 2.09
N ALA A 41 -14.58 11.78 0.87
CA ALA A 41 -14.73 13.21 0.59
C ALA A 41 -16.08 13.90 0.96
N SER A 42 -17.12 13.18 1.42
CA SER A 42 -18.49 13.76 1.43
C SER A 42 -19.07 14.16 2.79
N ALA A 43 -18.36 13.99 3.90
CA ALA A 43 -18.89 14.36 5.21
C ALA A 43 -17.91 15.28 5.94
N ILE A 44 -18.46 16.22 6.71
CA ILE A 44 -17.83 16.91 7.83
C ILE A 44 -17.12 18.27 7.58
N GLY A 45 -17.16 19.11 8.62
CA GLY A 45 -16.57 20.46 8.72
C GLY A 45 -15.05 20.48 8.86
N MET A 46 -14.48 21.68 8.95
CA MET A 46 -13.04 21.92 8.75
C MET A 46 -12.10 21.19 9.72
N ASP A 47 -12.53 20.86 10.94
CA ASP A 47 -11.71 20.12 11.93
C ASP A 47 -11.61 18.62 11.61
N ASP A 48 -12.54 18.06 10.85
CA ASP A 48 -12.53 16.62 10.50
C ASP A 48 -11.85 16.38 9.15
N MET A 49 -11.76 17.39 8.29
CA MET A 49 -11.02 17.26 7.02
C MET A 49 -9.52 16.98 7.24
N ALA A 50 -8.92 17.54 8.30
CA ALA A 50 -7.53 17.23 8.64
C ALA A 50 -7.38 15.76 9.08
N LEU A 51 -8.25 15.32 9.99
CA LEU A 51 -8.29 13.93 10.47
C LEU A 51 -8.53 12.93 9.33
N GLN A 52 -9.37 13.33 8.40
CA GLN A 52 -9.66 12.58 7.20
C GLN A 52 -8.44 12.46 6.27
N MET A 53 -7.69 13.55 6.08
CA MET A 53 -6.44 13.53 5.30
C MET A 53 -5.41 12.60 5.96
N GLU A 54 -5.30 12.61 7.28
CA GLU A 54 -4.44 11.70 8.04
C GLU A 54 -4.84 10.24 7.86
N ALA A 55 -6.14 9.94 7.92
CA ALA A 55 -6.64 8.60 7.63
C ALA A 55 -6.29 8.17 6.20
N MET A 56 -6.51 9.06 5.23
CA MET A 56 -6.18 8.80 3.82
C MET A 56 -4.69 8.55 3.61
N GLU A 57 -3.84 9.33 4.27
CA GLU A 57 -2.40 9.13 4.25
C GLU A 57 -2.03 7.77 4.84
N PHE A 58 -2.54 7.43 6.03
CA PHE A 58 -2.34 6.11 6.62
C PHE A 58 -2.69 4.98 5.64
N TYR A 59 -3.89 5.01 5.03
CA TYR A 59 -4.30 3.99 4.07
C TYR A 59 -3.42 3.96 2.82
N ALA A 60 -2.99 5.12 2.33
CA ALA A 60 -2.08 5.23 1.20
C ALA A 60 -0.73 4.57 1.51
N LEU A 61 -0.16 4.86 2.67
CA LEU A 61 1.12 4.29 3.12
C LEU A 61 0.95 2.78 3.36
N TYR A 62 -0.06 2.36 4.11
CA TYR A 62 -0.32 0.95 4.36
C TYR A 62 -0.44 0.14 3.06
N ALA A 63 -1.24 0.62 2.10
CA ALA A 63 -1.47 -0.07 0.84
C ALA A 63 -0.22 -0.09 -0.06
N SER A 64 0.43 1.06 -0.24
CA SER A 64 1.62 1.17 -1.08
C SER A 64 2.76 0.28 -0.56
N TYR A 65 3.04 0.33 0.73
CA TYR A 65 4.11 -0.45 1.31
C TYR A 65 3.74 -1.93 1.51
N GLY A 66 2.44 -2.27 1.59
CA GLY A 66 1.99 -3.66 1.55
C GLY A 66 2.37 -4.38 0.27
N PHE A 67 2.32 -3.66 -0.85
CA PHE A 67 2.68 -4.21 -2.15
C PHE A 67 4.20 -4.40 -2.31
N TYR A 68 5.01 -3.49 -1.78
CA TYR A 68 6.45 -3.43 -2.03
C TYR A 68 7.32 -4.04 -0.91
N GLY A 69 6.88 -3.96 0.34
CA GLY A 69 7.50 -4.58 1.51
C GLY A 69 6.96 -5.97 1.84
N ALA A 70 6.04 -6.48 1.01
CA ALA A 70 5.48 -7.82 1.06
C ALA A 70 4.69 -8.17 2.33
N TYR A 71 3.88 -7.24 2.83
CA TYR A 71 3.00 -7.47 3.99
C TYR A 71 1.99 -8.59 3.82
N ASN A 72 1.76 -9.02 2.58
CA ASN A 72 0.82 -10.06 2.22
C ASN A 72 1.40 -11.49 2.33
N TYR A 73 2.70 -11.66 2.62
CA TYR A 73 3.23 -12.98 2.97
C TYR A 73 2.99 -13.26 4.45
N GLU A 74 2.36 -14.42 4.73
CA GLU A 74 1.86 -14.84 6.05
C GLU A 74 2.83 -14.47 7.19
N SER A 75 2.32 -13.66 8.13
CA SER A 75 3.11 -12.97 9.14
C SER A 75 3.66 -13.91 10.22
N GLY A 76 4.96 -13.79 10.50
CA GLY A 76 5.66 -14.47 11.60
C GLY A 76 6.37 -13.52 12.57
N PHE A 77 5.94 -12.26 12.68
CA PHE A 77 6.57 -11.28 13.56
C PHE A 77 6.31 -11.62 15.04
N PRO A 78 7.34 -11.82 15.87
CA PRO A 78 7.18 -11.84 17.33
C PRO A 78 6.81 -10.46 17.90
N GLU A 79 6.19 -10.42 19.08
CA GLU A 79 5.91 -9.16 19.78
C GLU A 79 7.19 -8.33 19.98
N GLY A 80 7.15 -7.07 19.58
CA GLY A 80 8.26 -6.13 19.65
C GLY A 80 9.32 -6.32 18.56
N GLU A 81 9.08 -7.19 17.58
CA GLU A 81 9.95 -7.35 16.42
C GLU A 81 9.36 -6.67 15.18
N GLY A 82 10.24 -6.34 14.25
CA GLY A 82 9.89 -5.59 13.07
C GLY A 82 10.97 -5.67 12.01
N CYS A 83 10.76 -4.93 10.94
CA CYS A 83 11.69 -4.84 9.83
C CYS A 83 11.72 -3.39 9.36
N ARG A 84 12.88 -2.99 8.83
CA ARG A 84 13.08 -1.71 8.16
C ARG A 84 13.52 -1.99 6.73
N TRP A 85 12.95 -1.23 5.80
CA TRP A 85 13.25 -1.33 4.38
C TRP A 85 13.70 0.01 3.84
N GLN A 86 14.69 -0.02 2.95
CA GLN A 86 15.13 1.11 2.15
C GLN A 86 14.40 1.05 0.80
N TYR A 87 13.75 2.13 0.45
CA TYR A 87 13.09 2.32 -0.84
C TYR A 87 13.92 3.24 -1.71
N ILE A 88 14.12 2.85 -2.95
CA ILE A 88 14.86 3.61 -3.95
C ILE A 88 14.02 3.61 -5.23
N SER A 89 13.55 4.79 -5.65
CA SER A 89 12.92 4.97 -6.95
C SER A 89 13.88 5.67 -7.89
N GLU A 90 13.98 5.20 -9.13
CA GLU A 90 14.76 5.83 -10.19
C GLU A 90 13.85 6.07 -11.40
N ASP A 91 13.77 7.33 -11.85
CA ASP A 91 13.05 7.68 -13.07
C ASP A 91 13.97 7.66 -14.30
N LYS A 92 13.37 7.88 -15.48
CA LYS A 92 14.09 7.95 -16.77
C LYS A 92 15.17 9.04 -16.82
N GLU A 93 15.10 10.05 -15.96
CA GLU A 93 16.07 11.13 -15.86
C GLU A 93 17.22 10.78 -14.88
N ASN A 94 17.19 9.57 -14.31
CA ASN A 94 18.06 9.08 -13.23
C ASN A 94 17.93 9.92 -11.95
N THR A 95 16.76 10.51 -11.72
CA THR A 95 16.44 11.12 -10.43
C THR A 95 16.18 10.01 -9.44
N THR A 96 16.99 9.95 -8.38
CA THR A 96 16.84 8.97 -7.31
C THR A 96 16.13 9.62 -6.13
N ASN A 97 15.03 9.02 -5.68
CA ASN A 97 14.45 9.35 -4.37
C ASN A 97 14.65 8.16 -3.44
N ASN A 98 14.98 8.47 -2.19
CA ASN A 98 15.17 7.46 -1.15
C ASN A 98 14.20 7.73 -0.02
N SER A 99 13.58 6.67 0.49
CA SER A 99 12.84 6.70 1.74
C SER A 99 13.13 5.43 2.53
N GLU A 100 12.86 5.48 3.83
CA GLU A 100 12.86 4.32 4.70
C GLU A 100 11.47 4.08 5.25
N TYR A 101 11.18 2.83 5.53
CA TYR A 101 9.92 2.42 6.08
C TYR A 101 10.18 1.37 7.17
N GLU A 102 9.41 1.42 8.25
CA GLU A 102 9.38 0.41 9.31
C GLU A 102 8.00 -0.19 9.47
N ARG A 103 7.95 -1.52 9.66
CA ARG A 103 6.79 -2.22 10.22
C ARG A 103 7.20 -2.96 11.46
N VAL A 104 6.38 -2.86 12.50
CA VAL A 104 6.63 -3.55 13.77
C VAL A 104 5.34 -4.18 14.27
N PHE A 105 5.40 -5.44 14.68
CA PHE A 105 4.34 -6.05 15.46
C PHE A 105 4.55 -5.69 16.94
N LEU A 106 3.64 -4.91 17.51
CA LEU A 106 3.82 -4.38 18.85
C LEU A 106 3.26 -5.32 19.92
N LYS A 107 2.04 -5.81 19.71
CA LYS A 107 1.31 -6.55 20.75
C LYS A 107 0.22 -7.45 20.17
N ASP A 108 0.17 -8.69 20.63
CA ASP A 108 -0.98 -9.59 20.48
C ASP A 108 -1.98 -9.33 21.62
N MET A 109 -3.25 -9.14 21.27
CA MET A 109 -4.33 -8.88 22.22
C MET A 109 -4.96 -10.18 22.76
N GLY A 110 -4.64 -11.33 22.18
CA GLY A 110 -5.08 -12.66 22.58
C GLY A 110 -6.44 -13.10 22.03
N ASP A 111 -7.14 -12.22 21.30
CA ASP A 111 -8.37 -12.52 20.56
C ASP A 111 -8.13 -12.63 19.04
N GLY A 112 -6.87 -12.64 18.63
CA GLY A 112 -6.47 -12.63 17.22
C GLY A 112 -6.29 -11.23 16.64
N SER A 113 -6.67 -10.17 17.37
CA SER A 113 -6.31 -8.81 17.02
C SER A 113 -4.90 -8.46 17.51
N GLY A 114 -4.27 -7.48 16.87
CA GLY A 114 -2.92 -7.07 17.24
C GLY A 114 -2.60 -5.62 16.88
N TRP A 115 -1.82 -4.97 17.77
CA TRP A 115 -1.28 -3.65 17.51
C TRP A 115 -0.01 -3.73 16.67
N TRP A 116 0.05 -2.88 15.68
CA TRP A 116 1.16 -2.72 14.76
C TRP A 116 1.61 -1.27 14.74
N ARG A 117 2.86 -1.05 14.35
CA ARG A 117 3.38 0.27 13.98
C ARG A 117 3.80 0.27 12.52
N ILE A 118 3.53 1.38 11.85
CA ILE A 118 4.07 1.76 10.56
C ILE A 118 4.77 3.11 10.73
N SER A 119 6.01 3.21 10.25
CA SER A 119 6.74 4.49 10.23
C SER A 119 7.36 4.69 8.86
N VAL A 120 7.36 5.92 8.39
CA VAL A 120 7.98 6.33 7.12
C VAL A 120 8.93 7.46 7.43
N PHE A 121 10.12 7.39 6.84
CA PHE A 121 11.17 8.39 6.99
C PHE A 121 11.64 8.81 5.61
N ASP A 122 11.48 10.08 5.28
CA ASP A 122 12.08 10.67 4.08
C ASP A 122 12.79 12.00 4.42
N GLU A 123 13.28 12.72 3.40
CA GLU A 123 14.02 13.97 3.63
C GLU A 123 13.13 15.12 4.13
N GLU A 124 11.83 15.07 3.83
CA GLU A 124 10.88 16.16 4.05
C GLU A 124 9.90 15.87 5.19
N ASN A 125 9.47 14.61 5.34
CA ASN A 125 8.41 14.20 6.25
C ASN A 125 8.72 12.86 6.92
N ASP A 126 8.43 12.81 8.22
CA ASP A 126 8.36 11.56 8.98
C ASP A 126 6.90 11.34 9.35
N ALA A 127 6.37 10.15 9.05
CA ALA A 127 5.01 9.77 9.43
C ALA A 127 5.05 8.54 10.34
N GLU A 128 4.26 8.56 11.42
CA GLU A 128 4.19 7.45 12.38
C GLU A 128 2.74 7.16 12.76
N TYR A 129 2.31 5.93 12.51
CA TYR A 129 1.00 5.43 12.90
C TYR A 129 1.12 4.13 13.68
N GLU A 130 0.26 3.97 14.67
CA GLU A 130 0.00 2.68 15.32
C GLU A 130 -1.43 2.26 15.06
N TYR A 131 -1.66 1.02 14.70
CA TYR A 131 -2.98 0.56 14.25
C TYR A 131 -3.29 -0.83 14.79
N LEU A 132 -4.56 -1.04 15.12
CA LEU A 132 -5.10 -2.30 15.60
C LEU A 132 -5.77 -3.02 14.44
N LEU A 133 -5.25 -4.20 14.08
CA LEU A 133 -5.86 -5.09 13.10
C LEU A 133 -6.67 -6.18 13.79
N SER A 134 -7.85 -6.49 13.27
CA SER A 134 -8.64 -7.66 13.64
C SER A 134 -8.02 -8.94 13.10
N SER A 135 -8.52 -10.11 13.54
CA SER A 135 -8.13 -11.40 12.96
C SER A 135 -8.57 -11.57 11.50
N GLU A 136 -9.51 -10.73 11.05
CA GLU A 136 -10.03 -10.70 9.68
C GLU A 136 -9.37 -9.59 8.84
N SER A 137 -8.31 -8.97 9.37
CA SER A 137 -7.56 -7.86 8.74
C SER A 137 -8.32 -6.53 8.63
N ASP A 138 -9.37 -6.34 9.42
CA ASP A 138 -10.05 -5.04 9.53
C ASP A 138 -9.27 -4.10 10.44
N PHE A 139 -9.25 -2.82 10.10
CA PHE A 139 -8.72 -1.78 10.97
C PHE A 139 -9.73 -1.41 12.05
N LEU A 140 -9.39 -1.71 13.30
CA LEU A 140 -10.23 -1.42 14.47
C LEU A 140 -9.90 -0.05 15.09
N ALA A 141 -8.65 0.38 14.98
CA ALA A 141 -8.19 1.68 15.46
C ALA A 141 -6.93 2.10 14.71
N ILE A 142 -6.77 3.40 14.48
CA ILE A 142 -5.54 4.01 13.95
C ILE A 142 -5.19 5.18 14.87
N ARG A 143 -3.93 5.26 15.28
CA ARG A 143 -3.40 6.31 16.14
C ARG A 143 -2.24 7.01 15.45
N PHE A 144 -2.18 8.32 15.63
CA PHE A 144 -1.07 9.16 15.20
C PHE A 144 -0.91 10.32 16.17
N ARG A 145 0.17 11.08 16.03
CA ARG A 145 0.39 12.31 16.79
C ARG A 145 0.04 13.49 15.92
N ASP A 146 -0.87 14.34 16.38
CA ASP A 146 -1.18 15.58 15.69
C ASP A 146 0.02 16.54 15.79
N ASP A 147 0.52 17.03 14.66
CA ASP A 147 1.74 17.83 14.60
C ASP A 147 1.60 19.21 15.26
N GLU A 148 0.38 19.78 15.28
CA GLU A 148 0.13 21.10 15.84
C GLU A 148 0.07 21.07 17.38
N SER A 149 -0.66 20.11 17.93
CA SER A 149 -0.93 19.99 19.37
C SER A 149 0.05 19.04 20.09
N GLY A 150 0.64 18.08 19.36
CA GLY A 150 1.40 16.98 19.91
C GLY A 150 0.56 15.92 20.62
N GLU A 151 -0.77 16.04 20.59
CA GLU A 151 -1.69 15.07 21.20
C GLU A 151 -1.78 13.79 20.34
N ILE A 152 -2.07 12.66 21.00
CA ILE A 152 -2.31 11.41 20.29
C ILE A 152 -3.79 11.38 19.92
N VAL A 153 -4.06 11.26 18.63
CA VAL A 153 -5.41 11.16 18.07
C VAL A 153 -5.69 9.71 17.72
N GLU A 154 -6.92 9.25 17.96
CA GLU A 154 -7.39 7.91 17.60
C GLU A 154 -8.58 8.03 16.63
N ILE A 155 -8.47 7.32 15.51
CA ILE A 155 -9.51 7.15 14.49
C ILE A 155 -10.08 5.74 14.62
N ILE A 156 -11.41 5.63 14.65
CA ILE A 156 -12.13 4.37 14.58
C ILE A 156 -12.82 4.30 13.22
N PRO A 157 -12.33 3.48 12.26
CA PRO A 157 -12.83 3.47 10.88
C PRO A 157 -14.35 3.29 10.73
N GLU A 158 -14.98 2.43 11.55
CA GLU A 158 -16.44 2.21 11.51
C GLU A 158 -17.27 3.50 11.72
N GLN A 159 -16.72 4.50 12.43
CA GLN A 159 -17.42 5.77 12.68
C GLN A 159 -17.59 6.60 11.41
N TYR A 160 -16.79 6.35 10.37
CA TYR A 160 -16.81 7.08 9.10
C TYR A 160 -17.66 6.39 8.02
N GLU A 161 -17.96 5.10 8.17
CA GLU A 161 -18.82 4.39 7.22
C GLU A 161 -20.31 4.71 7.44
N GLU A 162 -20.71 5.02 8.67
CA GLU A 162 -22.12 5.27 9.03
C GLU A 162 -22.57 6.73 8.81
N SER A 163 -21.64 7.66 8.63
CA SER A 163 -21.97 9.08 8.38
C SER A 163 -22.23 9.35 6.89
N GLU A 164 -23.47 9.14 6.47
CA GLU A 164 -24.07 9.74 5.27
C GLU A 164 -23.61 9.25 3.87
N MET A 165 -23.24 7.97 3.70
CA MET A 165 -23.35 7.38 2.36
C MET A 165 -24.82 7.09 2.04
N ASP A 166 -25.40 7.87 1.13
CA ASP A 166 -26.72 7.60 0.55
C ASP A 166 -26.75 6.14 0.04
N GLU A 167 -27.72 5.32 0.45
CA GLU A 167 -27.75 3.87 0.24
C GLU A 167 -27.49 3.47 -1.24
N ALA A 168 -27.92 4.32 -2.18
CA ALA A 168 -27.70 4.13 -3.61
C ALA A 168 -26.22 4.17 -4.03
N ARG A 169 -25.39 4.97 -3.36
CA ARG A 169 -23.96 5.11 -3.65
C ARG A 169 -23.13 4.00 -2.99
N ALA A 170 -23.59 3.49 -1.85
CA ALA A 170 -23.04 2.29 -1.23
C ALA A 170 -23.28 1.03 -2.09
N GLU A 171 -24.44 0.92 -2.75
CA GLU A 171 -24.69 -0.15 -3.73
C GLU A 171 -23.82 -0.01 -4.99
N GLU A 172 -23.64 1.19 -5.54
CA GLU A 172 -22.78 1.42 -6.73
C GLU A 172 -21.29 1.19 -6.44
N ALA A 173 -20.84 1.45 -5.22
CA ALA A 173 -19.48 1.16 -4.79
C ALA A 173 -19.23 -0.36 -4.65
N LYS A 174 -20.21 -1.11 -4.13
CA LYS A 174 -20.12 -2.58 -4.04
C LYS A 174 -20.02 -3.23 -5.42
N ASP A 175 -20.81 -2.77 -6.39
CA ASP A 175 -20.80 -3.30 -7.77
C ASP A 175 -19.48 -3.02 -8.51
N ASN A 176 -18.68 -2.03 -8.07
CA ASN A 176 -17.37 -1.71 -8.65
C ASN A 176 -16.16 -2.21 -7.83
N SER A 177 -16.36 -2.64 -6.58
CA SER A 177 -15.27 -3.10 -5.70
C SER A 177 -15.22 -4.60 -5.48
N GLU A 178 -16.26 -5.33 -5.89
CA GLU A 178 -16.24 -6.80 -5.88
C GLU A 178 -15.37 -7.27 -7.05
N MET A 179 -14.07 -7.38 -6.78
CA MET A 179 -13.21 -8.32 -7.51
C MET A 179 -13.91 -9.67 -7.40
N ASP A 180 -14.33 -10.24 -8.53
CA ASP A 180 -15.22 -11.39 -8.47
C ASP A 180 -14.49 -12.60 -7.82
N GLU A 181 -15.25 -13.53 -7.24
CA GLU A 181 -14.65 -14.73 -6.61
C GLU A 181 -13.78 -15.54 -7.59
N GLU A 182 -13.98 -15.37 -8.91
CA GLU A 182 -13.20 -16.02 -9.97
C GLU A 182 -11.83 -15.34 -10.14
N ASP A 183 -11.75 -14.01 -10.08
CA ASP A 183 -10.53 -13.20 -10.07
C ASP A 183 -9.71 -13.45 -8.81
N MET A 184 -10.35 -13.52 -7.64
CA MET A 184 -9.68 -13.91 -6.38
C MET A 184 -9.20 -15.37 -6.42
N ALA A 185 -9.98 -16.29 -7.01
CA ALA A 185 -9.55 -17.66 -7.22
C ALA A 185 -8.39 -17.79 -8.21
N ILE A 186 -8.24 -16.85 -9.16
CA ILE A 186 -7.04 -16.77 -10.00
C ILE A 186 -5.83 -16.44 -9.13
N TYR A 187 -5.91 -15.46 -8.23
CA TYR A 187 -4.81 -15.15 -7.29
C TYR A 187 -4.47 -16.32 -6.36
N ASP A 188 -5.47 -17.02 -5.82
CA ASP A 188 -5.27 -18.21 -4.96
C ASP A 188 -4.76 -19.44 -5.74
N SER A 189 -5.03 -19.51 -7.05
CA SER A 189 -4.58 -20.60 -7.93
C SER A 189 -3.33 -20.29 -8.73
N LEU A 190 -2.75 -19.09 -8.58
CA LEU A 190 -1.42 -18.80 -9.10
C LEU A 190 -0.46 -19.77 -8.41
N GLU A 191 -0.08 -20.84 -9.13
CA GLU A 191 1.01 -21.70 -8.73
C GLU A 191 2.28 -20.83 -8.71
N TYR A 192 2.60 -20.26 -7.55
CA TYR A 192 3.78 -19.41 -7.32
C TYR A 192 5.06 -20.03 -7.88
N SER A 193 5.14 -21.36 -7.89
CA SER A 193 6.24 -22.12 -8.49
C SER A 193 6.54 -21.79 -9.95
N GLN A 194 5.55 -21.32 -10.74
CA GLN A 194 5.79 -20.97 -12.15
C GLN A 194 6.63 -19.71 -12.33
N TYR A 195 6.69 -18.86 -11.31
CA TYR A 195 7.49 -17.63 -11.29
C TYR A 195 8.87 -17.83 -10.65
N SER A 196 9.12 -19.00 -10.04
CA SER A 196 10.39 -19.31 -9.39
C SER A 196 11.52 -19.45 -10.42
N MET A 197 12.57 -18.65 -10.24
CA MET A 197 13.83 -18.71 -10.97
C MET A 197 14.87 -19.57 -10.23
N GLY A 198 14.49 -20.13 -9.08
CA GLY A 198 15.33 -20.94 -8.20
C GLY A 198 15.88 -20.16 -7.00
N SER A 199 16.68 -20.84 -6.19
CA SER A 199 17.30 -20.24 -5.01
C SER A 199 18.65 -19.61 -5.36
N GLU A 200 18.89 -18.39 -4.87
CA GLU A 200 20.18 -17.74 -4.98
C GLU A 200 20.59 -17.01 -3.70
N LYS A 201 21.85 -16.59 -3.66
CA LYS A 201 22.43 -15.89 -2.51
C LYS A 201 22.36 -14.39 -2.77
N ILE A 202 21.73 -13.66 -1.86
CA ILE A 202 21.56 -12.21 -1.94
C ILE A 202 22.14 -11.50 -0.71
N THR A 203 22.69 -10.31 -0.91
CA THR A 203 23.18 -9.44 0.16
C THR A 203 22.38 -8.14 0.12
N VAL A 204 21.82 -7.77 1.27
CA VAL A 204 21.06 -6.53 1.50
C VAL A 204 21.57 -5.86 2.79
N GLY A 205 21.01 -4.72 3.17
CA GLY A 205 21.44 -3.99 4.38
C GLY A 205 21.35 -4.84 5.66
N ALA A 206 20.32 -5.68 5.78
CA ALA A 206 20.12 -6.55 6.95
C ALA A 206 21.05 -7.78 7.00
N GLY A 207 21.81 -8.06 5.93
CA GLY A 207 22.75 -9.16 5.88
C GLY A 207 22.68 -9.97 4.60
N GLU A 208 23.05 -11.25 4.71
CA GLU A 208 23.17 -12.16 3.58
C GLU A 208 22.21 -13.33 3.74
N PHE A 209 21.45 -13.61 2.70
CA PHE A 209 20.39 -14.61 2.71
C PHE A 209 20.49 -15.56 1.53
N THR A 210 19.97 -16.78 1.69
CA THR A 210 19.63 -17.64 0.55
C THR A 210 18.13 -17.47 0.32
N ALA A 211 17.77 -16.87 -0.79
CA ALA A 211 16.40 -16.50 -1.11
C ALA A 211 15.90 -17.27 -2.34
N GLU A 212 14.61 -17.57 -2.38
CA GLU A 212 13.94 -17.93 -3.62
C GLU A 212 13.73 -16.67 -4.45
N HIS A 213 14.27 -16.65 -5.67
CA HIS A 213 14.07 -15.55 -6.61
C HIS A 213 12.84 -15.84 -7.45
N MET A 214 11.85 -14.95 -7.39
CA MET A 214 10.63 -15.03 -8.17
C MET A 214 10.56 -13.87 -9.16
N VAL A 215 10.09 -14.13 -10.38
CA VAL A 215 9.96 -13.13 -11.43
C VAL A 215 8.57 -13.21 -12.05
N SER A 216 7.88 -12.09 -12.11
CA SER A 216 6.63 -11.93 -12.86
C SER A 216 6.81 -10.84 -13.92
N GLU A 217 6.25 -11.08 -15.10
CA GLU A 217 6.23 -10.12 -16.18
C GLU A 217 4.77 -9.87 -16.58
N TYR A 218 4.39 -8.60 -16.69
CA TYR A 218 3.08 -8.18 -17.14
C TYR A 218 3.23 -7.29 -18.37
N LYS A 219 2.48 -7.61 -19.43
CA LYS A 219 2.45 -6.83 -20.66
C LYS A 219 1.02 -6.52 -21.04
N ASP A 220 0.70 -5.24 -21.16
CA ASP A 220 -0.57 -4.76 -21.67
C ASP A 220 -0.33 -3.79 -22.82
N SER A 221 -0.92 -4.12 -23.96
CA SER A 221 -0.88 -3.32 -25.18
C SER A 221 -2.29 -2.89 -25.61
N SER A 222 -3.26 -2.92 -24.70
CA SER A 222 -4.64 -2.52 -24.94
C SER A 222 -4.79 -1.03 -25.23
N ASP A 223 -3.94 -0.20 -24.60
CA ASP A 223 -3.71 1.20 -24.96
C ASP A 223 -2.43 1.32 -25.81
N PRO A 224 -2.54 1.55 -27.13
CA PRO A 224 -1.38 1.71 -28.00
C PRO A 224 -0.57 2.99 -27.72
N GLU A 225 -1.16 3.99 -27.06
CA GLU A 225 -0.45 5.23 -26.73
C GLU A 225 0.38 5.09 -25.45
N ASN A 226 -0.03 4.18 -24.55
CA ASN A 226 0.63 3.93 -23.27
C ASN A 226 0.74 2.41 -23.01
N PRO A 227 1.56 1.68 -23.78
CA PRO A 227 1.78 0.26 -23.50
C PRO A 227 2.44 0.10 -22.13
N MET A 228 2.01 -0.91 -21.38
CA MET A 228 2.56 -1.24 -20.08
C MET A 228 3.39 -2.52 -20.20
N ASN A 229 4.65 -2.45 -19.76
CA ASN A 229 5.57 -3.58 -19.78
C ASN A 229 6.32 -3.60 -18.45
N ILE A 230 5.77 -4.32 -17.51
CA ILE A 230 6.22 -4.37 -16.13
C ILE A 230 6.95 -5.68 -15.90
N ARG A 231 8.08 -5.60 -15.20
CA ARG A 231 8.74 -6.74 -14.59
C ARG A 231 8.84 -6.51 -13.08
N SER A 232 8.53 -7.55 -12.32
CA SER A 232 8.64 -7.57 -10.88
C SER A 232 9.52 -8.75 -10.46
N ASP A 233 10.55 -8.48 -9.68
CA ASP A 233 11.45 -9.46 -9.09
C ASP A 233 11.30 -9.42 -7.56
N TRP A 234 11.13 -10.59 -6.95
CA TRP A 234 11.06 -10.75 -5.49
C TRP A 234 12.12 -11.74 -5.02
N TRP A 235 12.74 -11.46 -3.88
CA TRP A 235 13.64 -12.39 -3.19
C TRP A 235 13.03 -12.76 -1.85
N ILE A 236 12.56 -14.00 -1.75
CA ILE A 236 11.77 -14.50 -0.63
C ILE A 236 12.61 -15.39 0.29
N VAL A 237 12.50 -15.15 1.59
CA VAL A 237 13.15 -15.90 2.67
C VAL A 237 12.10 -16.11 3.76
N GLU A 238 11.55 -17.33 3.86
CA GLU A 238 10.47 -17.66 4.83
C GLU A 238 10.82 -17.34 6.30
N SER A 239 12.10 -17.41 6.65
CA SER A 239 12.56 -17.14 8.03
C SER A 239 12.65 -15.65 8.38
N VAL A 240 12.49 -14.76 7.39
CA VAL A 240 12.51 -13.31 7.60
C VAL A 240 11.08 -12.85 7.82
N PRO A 241 10.78 -12.03 8.85
CA PRO A 241 9.45 -11.48 9.03
C PRO A 241 8.97 -10.70 7.79
N GLY A 242 7.78 -11.02 7.27
CA GLY A 242 7.26 -10.48 6.02
C GLY A 242 7.78 -11.17 4.75
N GLY A 243 8.69 -12.14 4.89
CA GLY A 243 9.08 -13.07 3.83
C GLY A 243 9.94 -12.49 2.71
N VAL A 244 10.01 -11.17 2.50
CA VAL A 244 10.75 -10.57 1.37
C VAL A 244 11.94 -9.74 1.84
N VAL A 245 13.13 -10.07 1.33
CA VAL A 245 14.38 -9.34 1.62
C VAL A 245 14.74 -8.31 0.55
N LYS A 246 14.22 -8.49 -0.67
CA LYS A 246 14.35 -7.53 -1.77
C LYS A 246 13.16 -7.63 -2.72
N TYR A 247 12.75 -6.48 -3.22
CA TYR A 247 11.80 -6.33 -4.30
C TYR A 247 12.33 -5.34 -5.33
N VAL A 248 12.13 -5.62 -6.61
CA VAL A 248 12.41 -4.70 -7.71
C VAL A 248 11.23 -4.71 -8.67
N TRP A 249 10.66 -3.54 -8.91
CA TRP A 249 9.69 -3.27 -9.95
C TRP A 249 10.36 -2.45 -11.05
N THR A 250 10.10 -2.79 -12.31
CA THR A 250 10.67 -2.08 -13.46
C THR A 250 9.59 -1.87 -14.50
N ASN A 251 9.38 -0.63 -14.92
CA ASN A 251 8.65 -0.30 -16.13
C ASN A 251 9.64 -0.20 -17.29
N ILE A 252 9.61 -1.20 -18.18
CA ILE A 252 10.55 -1.34 -19.29
C ILE A 252 10.31 -0.25 -20.35
N GLU A 253 9.07 0.20 -20.56
CA GLU A 253 8.77 1.22 -21.56
C GLU A 253 9.22 2.62 -21.11
N GLU A 254 9.12 2.90 -19.81
CA GLU A 254 9.47 4.20 -19.23
C GLU A 254 10.90 4.29 -18.72
N ASP A 255 11.65 3.18 -18.73
CA ASP A 255 12.98 3.09 -18.14
C ASP A 255 12.99 3.62 -16.69
N SER A 256 11.99 3.21 -15.92
CA SER A 256 11.83 3.58 -14.51
C SER A 256 11.79 2.33 -13.64
N SER A 257 12.27 2.49 -12.40
CA SER A 257 12.31 1.38 -11.46
C SER A 257 12.03 1.84 -10.04
N LEU A 258 11.53 0.90 -9.24
CA LEU A 258 11.39 1.02 -7.81
C LEU A 258 12.01 -0.22 -7.20
N SER A 259 12.85 -0.05 -6.18
CA SER A 259 13.40 -1.14 -5.41
C SER A 259 13.13 -0.94 -3.92
N SER A 260 12.91 -2.05 -3.23
CA SER A 260 12.83 -2.12 -1.78
C SER A 260 13.82 -3.17 -1.29
N GLU A 261 14.71 -2.81 -0.38
CA GLU A 261 15.68 -3.72 0.21
C GLU A 261 15.55 -3.73 1.74
N LEU A 262 15.51 -4.92 2.33
CA LEU A 262 15.50 -5.07 3.79
C LEU A 262 16.83 -4.53 4.35
N SER A 263 16.73 -3.43 5.09
CA SER A 263 17.88 -2.72 5.66
C SER A 263 18.17 -3.16 7.09
N GLU A 264 17.14 -3.50 7.88
CA GLU A 264 17.33 -3.90 9.28
C GLU A 264 16.23 -4.86 9.77
N LEU A 265 16.61 -5.80 10.64
CA LEU A 265 15.69 -6.58 11.48
C LEU A 265 15.62 -5.94 12.86
N LEU A 266 14.44 -5.51 13.27
CA LEU A 266 14.20 -4.77 14.50
C LEU A 266 13.80 -5.72 15.63
N SER A 267 14.27 -5.44 16.85
CA SER A 267 13.89 -6.18 18.06
C SER A 267 13.67 -5.25 19.24
N GLY A 268 12.88 -5.71 20.22
CA GLY A 268 12.62 -4.99 21.47
C GLY A 268 11.86 -3.67 21.30
N GLN A 269 11.15 -3.51 20.18
CA GLN A 269 10.33 -2.36 19.88
C GLN A 269 9.13 -2.28 20.82
N LYS A 270 8.66 -1.07 21.07
CA LYS A 270 7.51 -0.76 21.92
C LYS A 270 6.63 0.26 21.24
N SER A 271 5.40 0.39 21.72
CA SER A 271 4.54 1.51 21.37
C SER A 271 5.24 2.85 21.66
N ARG A 272 5.04 3.79 20.73
CA ARG A 272 5.41 5.21 20.79
C ARG A 272 4.19 6.12 20.91
N LEU A 273 2.98 5.56 20.72
CA LEU A 273 1.69 6.24 20.80
C LEU A 273 0.78 5.69 21.92
N ASP A 274 1.38 5.10 22.95
CA ASP A 274 0.70 4.56 24.15
C ASP A 274 -0.51 3.65 23.81
N SER A 275 -0.34 2.76 22.82
CA SER A 275 -1.39 1.89 22.27
C SER A 275 -1.88 0.77 23.19
N TYR A 276 -1.12 0.38 24.21
CA TYR A 276 -1.44 -0.71 25.14
C TYR A 276 -0.70 -0.62 26.47
#